data_AF-A0A315A6V7-F1
#
_entry.id   AF-A0A315A6V7-F1
#
_cell.length_a   1.000
_cell.length_b   1.000
_cell.length_c   1.000
_cell.angle_alpha   90.00
_cell.angle_beta   90.00
_cell.angle_gamma   90.00
#
_symmetry.space_group_name_H-M   'P 1'
#
loop_
_entity.id
_entity.type
_entity.pdbx_description
1 polymer ?
#
loop_
_entity_poly.entity_id
_entity_poly.type
_entity_poly.pdbx_seq_one_letter_code
_entity_poly.pdbx_strand_id
1 'polypeptide(L)'
;MHGNFINRFLRLLADYDWTFSALVVDINNDLTPNDEKEISDNFMSSRKTYEENVQSVNPAMFLATAYDKASEAWTRFSPNSMELKRLMAYAGSSANLLTKLISEDHNDSYRWECLFKTPLNNYDAVILLHGDKLPYPQRLLFSSELNQGVHVARGNASKVFHPFLLPGDLNGNSEDLRNKLLKEYSNTFKLWYDSLGGDAVGITWGRYSSKKRGREEAEEVKDPTDILKDIGKVGKGFVRGIYLLKAPRLMG
;
A
#
# COMPACT_ATOMS: atom_id res chain seq x y z
N MET A 1 -14.90 -21.46 17.85
CA MET A 1 -15.35 -21.49 16.44
C MET A 1 -15.22 -20.16 15.67
N HIS A 2 -14.61 -19.09 16.21
CA HIS A 2 -14.54 -17.77 15.53
C HIS A 2 -13.21 -17.43 14.81
N GLY A 3 -12.16 -18.27 14.92
CA GLY A 3 -10.86 -18.02 14.28
C GLY A 3 -10.74 -18.40 12.80
N ASN A 4 -11.75 -19.09 12.24
CA ASN A 4 -11.65 -19.66 10.89
C ASN A 4 -11.95 -18.67 9.76
N PHE A 5 -12.77 -17.65 10.00
CA PHE A 5 -13.20 -16.74 8.93
C PHE A 5 -12.05 -15.89 8.38
N ILE A 6 -11.31 -15.22 9.27
CA ILE A 6 -10.18 -14.37 8.87
C ILE A 6 -9.12 -15.20 8.13
N ASN A 7 -8.81 -16.40 8.62
CA ASN A 7 -7.86 -17.29 7.95
C ASN A 7 -8.34 -17.71 6.55
N ARG A 8 -9.64 -18.04 6.39
CA ARG A 8 -10.22 -18.37 5.08
C ARG A 8 -10.15 -17.19 4.12
N PHE A 9 -10.45 -15.98 4.60
CA PHE A 9 -10.35 -14.77 3.79
C PHE A 9 -8.91 -14.50 3.34
N LEU A 10 -7.93 -14.59 4.25
CA LEU A 10 -6.52 -14.41 3.91
C LEU A 10 -6.03 -15.46 2.91
N ARG A 11 -6.47 -16.72 3.05
CA ARG A 11 -6.15 -17.78 2.08
C ARG A 11 -6.79 -17.53 0.72
N LEU A 12 -8.05 -17.08 0.67
CA LEU A 12 -8.68 -16.67 -0.59
C LEU A 12 -7.84 -15.58 -1.26
N LEU A 13 -7.45 -14.54 -0.54
CA LEU A 13 -6.63 -13.47 -1.11
C LEU A 13 -5.26 -13.97 -1.62
N ALA A 14 -4.61 -14.86 -0.90
CA ALA A 14 -3.27 -15.34 -1.20
C ALA A 14 -3.22 -16.37 -2.34
N ASP A 15 -4.16 -17.32 -2.31
CA ASP A 15 -4.11 -18.54 -3.12
C ASP A 15 -5.02 -18.48 -4.36
N TYR A 16 -5.93 -17.50 -4.43
CA TYR A 16 -6.81 -17.35 -5.58
C TYR A 16 -6.04 -16.95 -6.84
N ASP A 17 -6.37 -17.56 -7.96
CA ASP A 17 -5.74 -17.30 -9.24
C ASP A 17 -6.34 -16.04 -9.90
N TRP A 18 -5.93 -14.89 -9.39
CA TRP A 18 -6.34 -13.58 -9.92
C TRP A 18 -5.97 -13.38 -11.39
N THR A 19 -5.04 -14.16 -11.93
CA THR A 19 -4.59 -14.01 -13.32
C THR A 19 -5.60 -14.64 -14.28
N PHE A 20 -6.05 -15.86 -13.95
CA PHE A 20 -6.84 -16.68 -14.86
C PHE A 20 -8.31 -16.86 -14.44
N SER A 21 -8.71 -16.31 -13.29
CA SER A 21 -10.10 -16.40 -12.81
C SER A 21 -10.66 -15.07 -12.32
N ALA A 22 -11.94 -14.84 -12.58
CA ALA A 22 -12.75 -13.75 -12.02
C ALA A 22 -13.40 -14.19 -10.70
N LEU A 23 -13.24 -13.40 -9.64
CA LEU A 23 -13.91 -13.69 -8.36
C LEU A 23 -15.36 -13.22 -8.44
N VAL A 24 -16.28 -14.17 -8.56
CA VAL A 24 -17.73 -13.91 -8.57
C VAL A 24 -18.27 -13.97 -7.15
N VAL A 25 -18.87 -12.88 -6.69
CA VAL A 25 -19.47 -12.76 -5.37
C VAL A 25 -20.98 -12.61 -5.52
N ASP A 26 -21.69 -13.70 -5.25
CA ASP A 26 -23.14 -13.76 -5.26
C ASP A 26 -23.70 -14.05 -3.87
N ILE A 27 -23.90 -12.99 -3.10
CA ILE A 27 -24.34 -13.11 -1.70
C ILE A 27 -25.85 -13.47 -1.62
N ASN A 28 -26.63 -12.99 -2.59
CA ASN A 28 -28.09 -13.09 -2.57
C ASN A 28 -28.62 -14.21 -3.49
N ASN A 29 -27.77 -14.83 -4.30
CA ASN A 29 -28.15 -15.71 -5.41
C ASN A 29 -28.95 -14.96 -6.49
N ASP A 30 -28.53 -13.73 -6.78
CA ASP A 30 -29.18 -12.85 -7.76
C ASP A 30 -28.61 -13.06 -9.18
N LEU A 31 -27.49 -13.76 -9.33
CA LEU A 31 -26.87 -13.98 -10.64
C LEU A 31 -27.58 -15.09 -11.42
N THR A 32 -27.85 -14.82 -12.69
CA THR A 32 -28.37 -15.80 -13.63
C THR A 32 -27.25 -16.40 -14.48
N PRO A 33 -27.48 -17.53 -15.16
CA PRO A 33 -26.50 -18.10 -16.10
C PRO A 33 -26.08 -17.15 -17.23
N ASN A 34 -26.96 -16.21 -17.61
CA ASN A 34 -26.62 -15.18 -18.58
C ASN A 34 -25.63 -14.16 -18.00
N ASP A 35 -25.77 -13.83 -16.71
CA ASP A 35 -24.86 -12.93 -16.02
C ASP A 35 -23.49 -13.57 -15.81
N GLU A 36 -23.44 -14.86 -15.47
CA GLU A 36 -22.18 -15.62 -15.37
C GLU A 36 -21.43 -15.64 -16.71
N LYS A 37 -22.16 -15.82 -17.81
CA LYS A 37 -21.58 -15.74 -19.16
C LYS A 37 -21.05 -14.34 -19.46
N GLU A 38 -21.82 -13.31 -19.15
CA GLU A 38 -21.42 -11.90 -19.32
C GLU A 38 -20.15 -11.58 -18.52
N ILE A 39 -20.06 -12.04 -17.27
CA ILE A 39 -18.87 -11.89 -16.41
C ILE A 39 -17.65 -12.56 -17.05
N SER A 40 -17.81 -13.80 -17.54
CA SER A 40 -16.73 -14.54 -18.22
C SER A 40 -16.24 -13.81 -19.47
N ASP A 41 -17.17 -13.33 -20.30
CA ASP A 41 -16.85 -12.58 -21.53
C ASP A 41 -16.13 -11.25 -21.21
N ASN A 42 -16.57 -10.53 -20.17
CA ASN A 42 -15.92 -9.32 -19.67
C ASN A 42 -14.51 -9.60 -19.14
N PHE A 43 -14.35 -10.67 -18.35
CA PHE A 43 -13.05 -11.08 -17.83
C PHE A 43 -12.06 -11.39 -18.95
N MET A 44 -12.45 -12.23 -19.92
CA MET A 44 -11.60 -12.58 -21.06
C MET A 44 -11.22 -11.36 -21.89
N SER A 45 -12.17 -10.44 -22.10
CA SER A 45 -11.93 -9.17 -22.80
C SER A 45 -10.92 -8.28 -22.06
N SER A 46 -11.01 -8.21 -20.73
CA SER A 46 -10.07 -7.44 -19.90
C SER A 46 -8.65 -8.00 -19.96
N ARG A 47 -8.50 -9.33 -20.03
CA ARG A 47 -7.19 -9.99 -20.15
C ARG A 47 -6.59 -9.82 -21.55
N LYS A 48 -7.39 -9.96 -22.60
CA LYS A 48 -6.96 -9.74 -23.99
C LYS A 48 -6.51 -8.31 -24.26
N THR A 49 -7.27 -7.33 -23.78
CA THR A 49 -6.94 -5.91 -23.95
C THR A 49 -5.59 -5.55 -23.30
N TYR A 50 -5.26 -6.19 -22.17
CA TYR A 50 -3.96 -6.02 -21.51
C TYR A 50 -2.79 -6.57 -22.35
N GLU A 51 -2.96 -7.73 -22.99
CA GLU A 51 -1.95 -8.31 -23.87
C GLU A 51 -1.69 -7.46 -25.12
N GLU A 52 -2.75 -6.92 -25.72
CA GLU A 52 -2.68 -6.09 -26.94
C GLU A 52 -2.17 -4.68 -26.64
N ASN A 53 -2.50 -4.13 -25.48
CA ASN A 53 -2.07 -2.79 -25.06
C ASN A 53 -1.72 -2.78 -23.58
N VAL A 54 -0.42 -2.91 -23.27
CA VAL A 54 0.13 -2.87 -21.90
C VAL A 54 -0.20 -1.57 -21.16
N GLN A 55 -0.55 -0.50 -21.88
CA GLN A 55 -0.95 0.80 -21.31
C GLN A 55 -2.45 0.86 -20.97
N SER A 56 -3.25 -0.14 -21.34
CA SER A 56 -4.66 -0.21 -20.98
C SER A 56 -4.82 -0.53 -19.48
N VAL A 57 -5.70 0.23 -18.83
CA VAL A 57 -6.00 0.05 -17.41
C VAL A 57 -6.97 -1.11 -17.27
N ASN A 58 -6.48 -2.26 -16.84
CA ASN A 58 -7.28 -3.44 -16.55
C ASN A 58 -7.18 -3.81 -15.07
N PRO A 59 -8.28 -4.28 -14.45
CA PRO A 59 -8.27 -4.67 -13.05
C PRO A 59 -7.31 -5.85 -12.85
N ALA A 60 -6.29 -5.68 -12.01
CA ALA A 60 -5.43 -6.80 -11.64
C ALA A 60 -6.22 -7.83 -10.83
N MET A 61 -7.14 -7.33 -9.99
CA MET A 61 -8.12 -8.11 -9.23
C MET A 61 -9.49 -7.94 -9.88
N PHE A 62 -9.99 -8.96 -10.59
CA PHE A 62 -11.32 -8.91 -11.19
C PHE A 62 -12.36 -9.40 -10.19
N LEU A 63 -13.24 -8.50 -9.75
CA LEU A 63 -14.33 -8.77 -8.80
C LEU A 63 -15.67 -8.53 -9.49
N ALA A 64 -16.49 -9.57 -9.58
CA ALA A 64 -17.81 -9.50 -10.17
C ALA A 64 -18.91 -9.68 -9.12
N THR A 65 -19.97 -8.91 -9.27
CA THR A 65 -21.22 -9.01 -8.48
C THR A 65 -22.41 -8.81 -9.41
N ALA A 66 -23.63 -9.03 -8.93
CA ALA A 66 -24.85 -8.70 -9.68
C ALA A 66 -24.94 -7.22 -10.09
N TYR A 67 -24.29 -6.32 -9.34
CA TYR A 67 -24.28 -4.87 -9.60
C TYR A 67 -23.13 -4.42 -10.50
N ASP A 68 -22.07 -5.21 -10.58
CA ASP A 68 -20.85 -4.89 -11.32
C ASP A 68 -20.25 -6.17 -11.90
N LYS A 69 -20.59 -6.46 -13.16
CA LYS A 69 -20.17 -7.67 -13.88
C LYS A 69 -18.84 -7.49 -14.61
N ALA A 70 -18.37 -6.25 -14.72
CA ALA A 70 -17.17 -5.87 -15.48
C ALA A 70 -16.01 -5.45 -14.57
N SER A 71 -16.21 -5.47 -13.24
CA SER A 71 -15.21 -5.11 -12.24
C SER A 71 -14.78 -3.63 -12.34
N GLU A 72 -15.71 -2.75 -12.73
CA GLU A 72 -15.44 -1.34 -13.00
C GLU A 72 -15.56 -0.44 -11.77
N ALA A 73 -16.43 -0.77 -10.82
CA ALA A 73 -16.76 0.12 -9.72
C ALA A 73 -15.75 0.04 -8.57
N TRP A 74 -15.15 -1.13 -8.33
CA TRP A 74 -14.37 -1.38 -7.10
C TRP A 74 -12.87 -1.54 -7.35
N THR A 75 -12.48 -2.26 -8.41
CA THR A 75 -11.08 -2.67 -8.61
C THR A 75 -10.47 -2.25 -9.96
N ARG A 76 -11.17 -1.39 -10.70
CA ARG A 76 -10.72 -0.88 -12.01
C ARG A 76 -9.31 -0.28 -11.99
N PHE A 77 -9.01 0.52 -10.97
CA PHE A 77 -7.74 1.27 -10.89
C PHE A 77 -6.78 0.73 -9.82
N SER A 78 -7.32 0.11 -8.76
CA SER A 78 -6.55 -0.38 -7.62
C SER A 78 -7.25 -1.62 -7.05
N PRO A 79 -6.50 -2.69 -6.70
CA PRO A 79 -5.06 -2.79 -6.77
C PRO A 79 -4.55 -2.98 -8.21
N ASN A 80 -3.42 -2.36 -8.54
CA ASN A 80 -2.63 -2.72 -9.72
C ASN A 80 -1.84 -4.03 -9.49
N SER A 81 -1.18 -4.56 -10.53
CA SER A 81 -0.47 -5.85 -10.44
C SER A 81 0.59 -5.91 -9.33
N MET A 82 1.31 -4.81 -9.07
CA MET A 82 2.34 -4.78 -8.01
C MET A 82 1.70 -4.71 -6.62
N GLU A 83 0.64 -3.90 -6.47
CA GLU A 83 -0.14 -3.83 -5.22
C GLU A 83 -0.79 -5.18 -4.90
N LEU A 84 -1.36 -5.84 -5.91
CA LEU A 84 -1.98 -7.15 -5.76
C LEU A 84 -0.96 -8.22 -5.32
N LYS A 85 0.21 -8.27 -5.97
CA LYS A 85 1.28 -9.19 -5.53
C LYS A 85 1.71 -8.95 -4.09
N ARG A 86 1.80 -7.67 -3.69
CA ARG A 86 2.11 -7.30 -2.30
C ARG A 86 1.00 -7.75 -1.34
N LEU A 87 -0.26 -7.53 -1.71
CA LEU A 87 -1.44 -7.96 -0.95
C LEU A 87 -1.45 -9.49 -0.76
N MET A 88 -1.25 -10.26 -1.83
CA MET A 88 -1.18 -11.73 -1.79
C MET A 88 -0.07 -12.22 -0.87
N ALA A 89 1.13 -11.63 -0.97
CA ALA A 89 2.26 -12.00 -0.13
C ALA A 89 2.00 -11.73 1.37
N TYR A 90 1.38 -10.59 1.68
CA TYR A 90 0.96 -10.27 3.06
C TYR A 90 -0.14 -11.20 3.55
N ALA A 91 -1.17 -11.44 2.73
CA ALA A 91 -2.25 -12.35 3.08
C ALA A 91 -1.73 -13.77 3.36
N GLY A 92 -0.83 -14.29 2.52
CA GLY A 92 -0.23 -15.60 2.70
C GLY A 92 0.65 -15.70 3.94
N SER A 93 1.49 -14.68 4.19
CA SER A 93 2.31 -14.62 5.41
C SER A 93 1.44 -14.59 6.68
N SER A 94 0.40 -13.76 6.68
CA SER A 94 -0.55 -13.62 7.79
C SER A 94 -1.39 -14.89 8.00
N ALA A 95 -1.87 -15.53 6.93
CA ALA A 95 -2.61 -16.79 7.01
C ALA A 95 -1.75 -17.90 7.62
N ASN A 96 -0.48 -17.99 7.21
CA ASN A 96 0.47 -18.95 7.75
C ASN A 96 0.76 -18.71 9.23
N LEU A 97 0.99 -17.45 9.62
CA LEU A 97 1.19 -17.08 11.02
C LEU A 97 -0.06 -17.39 11.86
N LEU A 98 -1.24 -16.99 11.39
CA LEU A 98 -2.51 -17.24 12.09
C LEU A 98 -2.78 -18.75 12.23
N THR A 99 -2.50 -19.53 11.19
CA THR A 99 -2.62 -21.00 11.25
C THR A 99 -1.70 -21.58 12.33
N LYS A 100 -0.43 -21.13 12.40
CA LYS A 100 0.50 -21.56 13.45
C LYS A 100 0.01 -21.18 14.85
N LEU A 101 -0.43 -19.93 15.03
CA LEU A 101 -0.95 -19.45 16.32
C LEU A 101 -2.17 -20.25 16.79
N ILE A 102 -3.08 -20.61 15.87
CA ILE A 102 -4.26 -21.43 16.19
C ILE A 102 -3.87 -22.87 16.53
N SER A 103 -2.89 -23.45 15.82
CA SER A 103 -2.48 -24.84 16.01
C SER A 103 -1.56 -25.07 17.20
N GLU A 104 -0.74 -24.09 17.58
CA GLU A 104 0.34 -24.25 18.56
C GLU A 104 -0.03 -23.78 20.00
N ASP A 105 -1.21 -23.20 20.23
CA ASP A 105 -1.70 -22.68 21.54
C ASP A 105 -0.66 -21.88 22.35
N HIS A 106 0.30 -21.26 21.65
CA HIS A 106 1.40 -20.54 22.29
C HIS A 106 1.00 -19.09 22.57
N ASN A 107 0.84 -18.79 23.86
CA ASN A 107 0.52 -17.47 24.41
C ASN A 107 1.74 -16.53 24.44
N ASP A 108 2.51 -16.48 23.36
CA ASP A 108 3.59 -15.50 23.23
C ASP A 108 2.97 -14.18 22.73
N SER A 109 2.71 -13.29 23.69
CA SER A 109 2.01 -12.01 23.50
C SER A 109 2.54 -11.16 22.34
N TYR A 110 3.79 -11.36 21.90
CA TYR A 110 4.43 -10.59 20.84
C TYR A 110 4.20 -11.14 19.42
N ARG A 111 3.73 -12.38 19.22
CA ARG A 111 3.66 -12.97 17.87
C ARG A 111 2.45 -12.53 17.06
N TRP A 112 1.31 -12.28 17.70
CA TRP A 112 0.08 -11.91 16.98
C TRP A 112 0.10 -10.44 16.53
N GLU A 113 0.78 -9.55 17.25
CA GLU A 113 0.90 -8.12 16.90
C GLU A 113 1.47 -7.92 15.49
N CYS A 114 2.35 -8.84 15.06
CA CYS A 114 2.92 -8.85 13.71
C CYS A 114 1.87 -8.94 12.59
N LEU A 115 0.65 -9.44 12.87
CA LEU A 115 -0.47 -9.44 11.92
C LEU A 115 -0.99 -8.04 11.62
N PHE A 116 -0.77 -7.09 12.55
CA PHE A 116 -1.26 -5.71 12.48
C PHE A 116 -0.13 -4.69 12.33
N LYS A 117 1.14 -5.13 12.38
CA LYS A 117 2.31 -4.29 12.15
C LYS A 117 2.68 -4.29 10.68
N THR A 118 2.91 -3.10 10.13
CA THR A 118 3.41 -2.97 8.75
C THR A 118 4.87 -3.43 8.69
N PRO A 119 5.24 -4.40 7.81
CA PRO A 119 6.63 -4.84 7.68
C PRO A 119 7.45 -3.79 6.90
N LEU A 120 8.18 -2.97 7.65
CA LEU A 120 8.90 -1.79 7.14
C LEU A 120 10.10 -2.14 6.25
N ASN A 121 10.66 -3.34 6.39
CA ASN A 121 11.79 -3.86 5.60
C ASN A 121 11.48 -4.06 4.10
N ASN A 122 10.20 -4.04 3.72
CA ASN A 122 9.77 -4.19 2.33
C ASN A 122 9.81 -2.89 1.53
N TYR A 123 10.09 -1.76 2.17
CA TYR A 123 10.27 -0.48 1.50
C TYR A 123 11.73 -0.23 1.11
N ASP A 124 11.94 0.72 0.22
CA ASP A 124 13.28 1.17 -0.15
C ASP A 124 13.77 2.30 0.78
N ALA A 125 12.85 3.12 1.29
CA ALA A 125 13.09 4.04 2.39
C ALA A 125 11.86 4.13 3.31
N VAL A 126 12.06 4.56 4.55
CA VAL A 126 11.01 4.70 5.56
C VAL A 126 11.15 6.03 6.27
N ILE A 127 10.05 6.77 6.35
CA ILE A 127 9.92 7.98 7.17
C ILE A 127 9.15 7.58 8.42
N LEU A 128 9.76 7.78 9.58
CA LEU A 128 9.11 7.64 10.88
C LEU A 128 8.61 9.01 11.33
N LEU A 129 7.39 9.05 11.85
CA LEU A 129 6.71 10.23 12.33
C LEU A 129 6.69 10.25 13.87
N HIS A 130 6.52 11.42 14.45
CA HIS A 130 6.27 11.54 15.88
C HIS A 130 4.82 11.13 16.18
N GLY A 131 4.64 10.00 16.86
CA GLY A 131 3.32 9.43 17.17
C GLY A 131 2.42 10.39 17.96
N ASP A 132 2.99 11.16 18.89
CA ASP A 132 2.29 12.17 19.70
C ASP A 132 1.88 13.42 18.89
N LYS A 133 2.35 13.53 17.64
CA LYS A 133 2.00 14.61 16.71
C LYS A 133 1.00 14.19 15.66
N LEU A 134 0.62 12.91 15.60
CA LEU A 134 -0.38 12.42 14.67
C LEU A 134 -1.74 13.09 14.95
N PRO A 135 -2.63 13.19 13.94
CA PRO A 135 -3.98 13.70 14.14
C PRO A 135 -4.76 12.94 15.24
N TYR A 136 -4.57 11.62 15.31
CA TYR A 136 -5.21 10.73 16.28
C TYR A 136 -4.19 9.77 16.93
N PRO A 137 -3.34 10.23 17.86
CA PRO A 137 -2.29 9.41 18.47
C PRO A 137 -2.83 8.15 19.16
N GLN A 138 -4.03 8.22 19.73
CA GLN A 138 -4.69 7.10 20.39
C GLN A 138 -5.07 5.95 19.45
N ARG A 139 -5.05 6.16 18.13
CA ARG A 139 -5.29 5.10 17.13
C ARG A 139 -4.02 4.34 16.77
N LEU A 140 -2.84 4.84 17.15
CA LEU A 140 -1.58 4.17 16.91
C LEU A 140 -1.44 2.98 17.87
N LEU A 141 -1.78 1.79 17.40
CA LEU A 141 -1.71 0.56 18.20
C LEU A 141 -0.27 0.15 18.51
N PHE A 142 0.61 0.26 17.52
CA PHE A 142 1.99 -0.16 17.62
C PHE A 142 2.89 0.91 17.03
N SER A 143 3.86 1.39 17.83
CA SER A 143 4.86 2.32 17.34
C SER A 143 5.78 1.62 16.34
N SER A 144 6.03 2.28 15.21
CA SER A 144 6.94 1.78 14.19
C SER A 144 8.37 2.00 14.65
N GLU A 145 9.22 0.98 14.58
CA GLU A 145 10.65 1.10 14.87
C GLU A 145 11.48 0.47 13.75
N LEU A 146 12.68 1.02 13.54
CA LEU A 146 13.57 0.55 12.50
C LEU A 146 15.00 0.45 13.04
N ASN A 147 15.54 -0.77 12.99
CA ASN A 147 16.87 -1.09 13.48
C ASN A 147 17.88 -1.32 12.35
N GLN A 148 17.50 -1.01 11.10
CA GLN A 148 18.27 -1.31 9.89
C GLN A 148 18.23 -0.13 8.92
N GLY A 149 19.24 -0.06 8.03
CA GLY A 149 19.37 0.99 7.01
C GLY A 149 20.19 2.19 7.44
N VAL A 150 20.43 3.09 6.48
CA VAL A 150 21.19 4.33 6.68
C VAL A 150 20.24 5.40 7.18
N HIS A 151 20.52 5.95 8.37
CA HIS A 151 19.75 7.05 8.94
C HIS A 151 20.14 8.36 8.25
N VAL A 152 19.28 8.85 7.36
CA VAL A 152 19.52 10.00 6.48
C VAL A 152 19.21 11.32 7.16
N ALA A 153 18.13 11.37 7.95
CA ALA A 153 17.71 12.59 8.62
C ALA A 153 17.05 12.25 9.96
N ARG A 154 17.36 13.04 10.99
CA ARG A 154 16.70 13.00 12.29
C ARG A 154 15.93 14.30 12.51
N GLY A 155 14.69 14.19 13.00
CA GLY A 155 13.85 15.35 13.25
C GLY A 155 13.39 15.40 14.71
N ASN A 156 13.38 16.61 15.26
CA ASN A 156 12.79 16.88 16.58
C ASN A 156 11.33 17.27 16.42
N ALA A 157 10.50 16.83 17.36
CA ALA A 157 9.09 17.17 17.36
C ALA A 157 8.91 18.69 17.55
N SER A 158 8.01 19.28 16.78
CA SER A 158 7.64 20.69 16.92
C SER A 158 6.34 20.83 17.69
N LYS A 159 6.15 21.99 18.33
CA LYS A 159 4.88 22.37 18.97
C LYS A 159 3.83 22.84 17.96
N VAL A 160 4.24 23.08 16.69
CA VAL A 160 3.35 23.51 15.61
C VAL A 160 2.35 22.42 15.24
N PHE A 161 2.74 21.15 15.35
CA PHE A 161 1.85 20.02 15.15
C PHE A 161 1.25 19.63 16.50
N HIS A 162 -0.07 19.58 16.57
CA HIS A 162 -0.79 19.09 17.74
C HIS A 162 -1.89 18.13 17.29
N PRO A 163 -2.16 17.06 18.06
CA PRO A 163 -3.29 16.19 17.81
C PRO A 163 -4.60 16.97 17.73
N PHE A 164 -5.47 16.62 16.77
CA PHE A 164 -6.80 17.20 16.69
C PHE A 164 -7.71 16.47 17.69
N LEU A 165 -7.86 17.03 18.89
CA LEU A 165 -8.79 16.53 19.91
C LEU A 165 -10.14 17.25 19.90
N LEU A 166 -10.62 17.70 18.73
CA LEU A 166 -11.90 18.40 18.63
C LEU A 166 -12.94 17.59 17.84
N PRO A 167 -14.07 17.20 18.46
CA PRO A 167 -15.18 16.48 17.79
C PRO A 167 -15.97 17.29 16.73
N GLY A 168 -15.41 18.40 16.21
CA GLY A 168 -16.13 19.34 15.34
C GLY A 168 -15.46 19.68 14.00
N ASP A 169 -14.16 19.41 13.82
CA ASP A 169 -13.40 19.89 12.66
C ASP A 169 -12.96 18.73 11.73
N LEU A 170 -13.92 17.92 11.27
CA LEU A 170 -13.66 16.85 10.29
C LEU A 170 -13.28 17.33 8.88
N ASN A 171 -13.07 18.64 8.68
CA ASN A 171 -12.79 19.21 7.36
C ASN A 171 -11.49 20.03 7.40
N GLY A 172 -10.32 19.39 7.22
CA GLY A 172 -9.07 20.16 7.10
C GLY A 172 -7.77 19.40 6.81
N ASN A 173 -7.35 19.42 5.54
CA ASN A 173 -5.98 19.75 5.09
C ASN A 173 -4.82 18.73 5.23
N SER A 174 -5.04 17.49 5.67
CA SER A 174 -3.98 16.45 5.55
C SER A 174 -3.85 15.93 4.10
N GLU A 175 -4.98 15.87 3.38
CA GLU A 175 -5.00 15.46 1.97
C GLU A 175 -4.33 16.47 1.03
N ASP A 176 -4.34 17.77 1.35
CA ASP A 176 -3.73 18.80 0.49
C ASP A 176 -2.21 18.82 0.57
N LEU A 177 -1.63 18.62 1.76
CA LEU A 177 -0.19 18.47 1.93
C LEU A 177 0.31 17.15 1.30
N ARG A 178 -0.51 16.09 1.41
CA ARG A 178 -0.34 14.82 0.68
C ARG A 178 -0.38 15.04 -0.83
N ASN A 179 -1.39 15.73 -1.36
CA ASN A 179 -1.55 15.96 -2.79
C ASN A 179 -0.41 16.81 -3.33
N LYS A 180 0.12 17.76 -2.55
CA LYS A 180 1.33 18.52 -2.91
C LYS A 180 2.56 17.61 -3.02
N LEU A 181 2.85 16.79 -2.00
CA LEU A 181 4.00 15.86 -2.03
C LEU A 181 3.86 14.77 -3.10
N LEU A 182 2.66 14.20 -3.25
CA LEU A 182 2.38 13.22 -4.29
C LEU A 182 2.51 13.82 -5.69
N LYS A 183 2.10 15.08 -5.90
CA LYS A 183 2.19 15.74 -7.20
C LYS A 183 3.62 16.18 -7.53
N GLU A 184 4.40 16.57 -6.54
CA GLU A 184 5.80 17.00 -6.73
C GLU A 184 6.74 15.83 -7.03
N TYR A 185 6.45 14.62 -6.51
CA TYR A 185 7.34 13.45 -6.63
C TYR A 185 6.70 12.19 -7.25
N SER A 186 5.52 12.29 -7.89
CA SER A 186 4.77 11.15 -8.43
C SER A 186 5.58 10.24 -9.34
N ASN A 187 6.54 10.81 -10.07
CA ASN A 187 7.35 10.11 -11.06
C ASN A 187 8.62 9.48 -10.47
N THR A 188 9.02 9.89 -9.26
CA THR A 188 10.29 9.47 -8.64
C THR A 188 10.09 8.30 -7.68
N PHE A 189 9.02 8.34 -6.88
CA PHE A 189 8.72 7.28 -5.93
C PHE A 189 7.23 7.20 -5.60
N LYS A 190 6.83 6.06 -5.05
CA LYS A 190 5.51 5.82 -4.52
C LYS A 190 5.53 5.82 -3.00
N LEU A 191 4.57 6.51 -2.40
CA LEU A 191 4.35 6.56 -0.96
C LEU A 191 3.34 5.50 -0.52
N TRP A 192 3.60 4.90 0.64
CA TRP A 192 2.75 3.91 1.30
C TRP A 192 2.58 4.34 2.75
N TYR A 193 1.35 4.50 3.22
CA TYR A 193 1.08 4.91 4.59
C TYR A 193 -0.27 4.38 5.03
N ASP A 194 -0.47 4.33 6.34
CA ASP A 194 -1.75 3.97 6.94
C ASP A 194 -2.60 5.22 7.13
N SER A 195 -3.70 5.31 6.38
CA SER A 195 -4.68 6.40 6.47
C SER A 195 -5.42 6.46 7.81
N LEU A 196 -5.40 5.39 8.60
CA LEU A 196 -6.12 5.30 9.88
C LEU A 196 -5.30 5.78 11.08
N GLY A 197 -4.00 6.05 10.90
CA GLY A 197 -3.16 6.68 11.94
C GLY A 197 -1.82 6.01 12.23
N GLY A 198 -1.16 5.43 11.22
CA GLY A 198 0.19 4.89 11.40
C GLY A 198 1.26 5.99 11.54
N ASP A 199 2.32 5.69 12.29
CA ASP A 199 3.47 6.59 12.50
C ASP A 199 4.63 6.34 11.53
N ALA A 200 4.39 5.60 10.44
CA ALA A 200 5.40 5.33 9.41
C ALA A 200 4.84 5.52 8.00
N VAL A 201 5.69 6.06 7.13
CA VAL A 201 5.47 6.17 5.68
C VAL A 201 6.58 5.40 4.98
N GLY A 202 6.20 4.38 4.23
CA GLY A 202 7.07 3.62 3.36
C GLY A 202 7.22 4.27 1.98
N ILE A 203 8.41 4.18 1.41
CA ILE A 203 8.73 4.67 0.08
C ILE A 203 9.21 3.50 -0.77
N THR A 204 8.70 3.38 -1.99
CA THR A 204 9.29 2.52 -3.03
C THR A 204 9.68 3.36 -4.23
N TRP A 205 10.91 3.20 -4.71
CA TRP A 205 11.39 3.95 -5.86
C TRP A 205 10.56 3.59 -7.11
N GLY A 206 10.23 4.60 -7.91
CA GLY A 206 9.64 4.40 -9.22
C GLY A 206 10.63 3.68 -10.12
N ARG A 207 10.13 2.95 -11.12
CA ARG A 207 11.00 2.51 -12.22
C ARG A 207 11.39 3.76 -12.99
N TYR A 208 12.64 4.19 -12.91
CA TYR A 208 13.16 5.22 -13.81
C TYR A 208 12.86 4.78 -15.23
N SER A 209 11.93 5.47 -15.89
CA SER A 209 11.69 5.24 -17.31
C SER A 209 12.90 5.78 -18.05
N SER A 210 13.79 4.89 -18.51
CA SER A 210 14.70 5.14 -19.63
C SER A 210 13.87 5.33 -20.91
N LYS A 211 13.05 6.38 -20.97
CA LYS A 211 12.34 6.82 -22.17
C LYS A 211 12.66 8.28 -22.42
N LYS A 212 13.86 8.52 -22.96
CA LYS A 212 14.12 9.57 -23.96
C LYS A 212 15.37 9.21 -24.76
N ARG A 213 15.18 8.33 -25.77
CA ARG A 213 15.93 8.50 -27.03
C ARG A 213 15.32 9.74 -27.70
N GLY A 214 15.82 10.90 -27.34
CA GLY A 214 15.34 12.19 -27.82
C GLY A 214 15.89 13.26 -26.91
N ARG A 215 16.94 13.94 -27.39
CA ARG A 215 17.63 15.06 -26.73
C ARG A 215 16.65 16.04 -26.10
N GLU A 216 16.42 15.91 -24.80
CA GLU A 216 16.05 16.99 -23.90
C GLU A 216 16.80 16.71 -22.60
N GLU A 217 17.32 17.79 -22.02
CA GLU A 217 18.32 17.90 -20.95
C GLU A 217 18.33 16.73 -19.95
N ALA A 218 19.53 16.23 -19.65
CA ALA A 218 19.74 15.25 -18.60
C ALA A 218 19.24 15.84 -17.27
N GLU A 219 18.01 15.50 -16.89
CA GLU A 219 17.55 15.71 -15.52
C GLU A 219 18.57 15.01 -14.61
N GLU A 220 19.33 15.81 -13.87
CA GLU A 220 20.25 15.30 -12.85
C GLU A 220 19.47 14.33 -11.97
N VAL A 221 19.85 13.06 -12.01
CA VAL A 221 19.32 12.04 -11.11
C VAL A 221 19.76 12.45 -9.72
N LYS A 222 18.90 13.18 -9.00
CA LYS A 222 19.16 13.62 -7.65
C LYS A 222 19.50 12.41 -6.78
N ASP A 223 20.56 12.52 -6.00
CA ASP A 223 20.95 11.49 -5.04
C ASP A 223 19.74 11.18 -4.14
N PRO A 224 19.32 9.90 -4.03
CA PRO A 224 18.20 9.49 -3.19
C PRO A 224 18.30 10.01 -1.76
N THR A 225 19.52 10.09 -1.24
CA THR A 225 19.77 10.65 0.09
C THR A 225 19.43 12.14 0.16
N ASP A 226 19.69 12.92 -0.89
CA ASP A 226 19.35 14.35 -0.93
C ASP A 226 17.84 14.57 -1.05
N ILE A 227 17.15 13.77 -1.86
CA ILE A 227 15.67 13.77 -1.91
C ILE A 227 15.09 13.49 -0.51
N LEU A 228 15.60 12.47 0.17
CA LEU A 228 15.16 12.11 1.52
C LEU A 228 15.47 13.20 2.55
N LYS A 229 16.61 13.90 2.44
CA LYS A 229 16.90 15.08 3.28
C LYS A 229 15.90 16.20 3.04
N ASP A 230 15.54 16.47 1.79
CA ASP A 230 14.57 17.52 1.44
C ASP A 230 13.18 17.19 1.99
N ILE A 231 12.74 15.94 1.89
CA ILE A 231 11.53 15.45 2.57
C ILE A 231 11.63 15.70 4.08
N GLY A 232 12.78 15.42 4.70
CA GLY A 232 13.03 15.71 6.11
C GLY A 232 12.89 17.19 6.46
N LYS A 233 13.30 18.10 5.57
CA LYS A 233 13.12 19.55 5.76
C LYS A 233 11.64 19.95 5.63
N VAL A 234 10.93 19.42 4.65
CA VAL A 234 9.49 19.69 4.45
C VAL A 234 8.67 19.18 5.65
N GLY A 235 8.97 17.98 6.13
CA GLY A 235 8.32 17.36 7.28
C GLY A 235 8.86 17.80 8.64
N LYS A 236 9.67 18.88 8.71
CA LYS A 236 10.30 19.33 9.94
C LYS A 236 9.28 19.55 11.04
N GLY A 237 9.50 18.93 12.20
CA GLY A 237 8.59 19.02 13.35
C GLY A 237 7.57 17.88 13.44
N PHE A 238 7.36 17.15 12.34
CA PHE A 238 6.47 15.98 12.27
C PHE A 238 7.26 14.68 12.04
N VAL A 239 8.33 14.75 11.27
CA VAL A 239 9.27 13.64 11.03
C VAL A 239 10.15 13.41 12.26
N ARG A 240 10.21 12.15 12.70
CA ARG A 240 11.09 11.62 13.76
C ARG A 240 12.44 11.16 13.19
N GLY A 241 12.40 10.44 12.08
CA GLY A 241 13.61 9.98 11.39
C GLY A 241 13.33 9.46 9.98
N ILE A 242 14.34 9.49 9.12
CA ILE A 242 14.26 8.96 7.74
C ILE A 242 15.39 7.99 7.52
N TYR A 243 15.04 6.80 7.04
CA TYR A 243 15.96 5.69 6.84
C TYR A 243 15.93 5.23 5.40
N LEU A 244 17.09 5.16 4.76
CA LEU A 244 17.29 4.54 3.46
C LEU A 244 17.64 3.06 3.68
N LEU A 245 16.80 2.16 3.18
CA LEU A 245 16.99 0.71 3.28
C LEU A 245 17.63 0.11 2.04
N LYS A 246 17.21 0.58 0.85
CA LYS A 246 17.65 0.09 -0.46
C LYS A 246 17.87 1.27 -1.39
N ALA A 247 19.04 1.32 -2.02
CA ALA A 247 19.29 2.29 -3.08
C ALA A 247 18.36 2.01 -4.28
N PRO A 248 17.96 3.03 -5.05
CA PRO A 248 17.21 2.83 -6.27
C PRO A 248 18.00 1.96 -7.23
N ARG A 249 17.30 1.03 -7.87
CA ARG A 249 17.89 0.20 -8.91
C ARG A 249 18.02 1.05 -10.17
N LEU A 250 19.25 1.44 -10.51
CA LEU A 250 19.57 1.91 -11.85
C LEU A 250 19.44 0.71 -12.79
N MET A 251 18.47 0.73 -13.71
CA MET A 251 18.51 -0.23 -14.82
C MET A 251 19.60 0.24 -15.78
N GLY A 252 20.65 -0.57 -15.92
CA GLY A 252 21.58 -0.49 -17.05
C GLY A 252 20.99 -1.12 -18.30
#